data_AF-A0AAW0B127-F1
#
_entry.id   AF-A0AAW0B127-F1
#
_cell.length_a   1.000
_cell.length_b   1.000
_cell.length_c   1.000
_cell.angle_alpha   90.00
_cell.angle_beta   90.00
_cell.angle_gamma   90.00
#
_symmetry.space_group_name_H-M   'P 1'
#
loop_
_entity.id
_entity.type
_entity.pdbx_description
1 polymer ?
#
loop_
_entity_poly.entity_id
_entity_poly.type
_entity_poly.pdbx_seq_one_letter_code
_entity_poly.pdbx_strand_id
1 'polypeptide(L)'
;MSLNCCYLKDKDRDCAQHAIVYESILQVSKKQAPVTLSNGRRVAEAFNAIPVAQRTGRLYAQVRGKELVIGINRLVIRIHFAMEGHCFWMQTPHFDEIVAQEPVQRGEKSLAYRVPHKFVLGPAGAEPLLSVQASFRRPDWTLVFCDHNVQIKFHVMQLKSPCKLSDFEPTSQIWKYLWSVKHGPCMLREPDAAAQALRNFRIRNAGKKETTTIYMCIRDSQNVFNGFGAQEACDLLARNFIHPVLSVSQVCTSDAIWSRLYNGIFEHCKRMQNLATTLPYMSCTAPNSLIHMQSKAHQKFVSQGVFCYKRSHVSVDAAWLEEAHKMNLLHPEAVLTKTGSARLSQSSGSISPVPLQPRKNTIRIPNYIFSYPNAYYTPFVAKIPTSWNIDITLQRFEDKDDIRHVTNTTTVGPFSFKLPVSLSWTEKHILEGLQRATDVDKKRGLVIAPGRRRVVFSGHSRFVRPLKSKLPFILRLKKRRSVMSTR
;
A
#
# COMPACT_ATOMS: atom_id res chain seq x y z
N MET A 1 -30.98 -12.44 22.35
CA MET A 1 -30.09 -11.28 22.08
C MET A 1 -30.54 -10.63 20.78
N SER A 2 -31.23 -9.50 20.90
CA SER A 2 -31.92 -8.77 19.84
C SER A 2 -30.95 -7.86 19.06
N LEU A 3 -31.06 -7.88 17.74
CA LEU A 3 -30.37 -6.99 16.81
C LEU A 3 -31.23 -5.74 16.58
N ASN A 4 -30.77 -4.59 17.06
CA ASN A 4 -31.36 -3.29 16.74
C ASN A 4 -30.85 -2.80 15.39
N CYS A 5 -31.77 -2.58 14.45
CA CYS A 5 -31.54 -2.00 13.14
C CYS A 5 -31.92 -0.51 13.20
N CYS A 6 -30.93 0.39 13.18
CA CYS A 6 -31.18 1.83 13.13
C CYS A 6 -31.50 2.26 11.69
N TYR A 7 -32.76 2.64 11.45
CA TYR A 7 -33.22 3.37 10.28
C TYR A 7 -32.94 4.87 10.47
N LEU A 8 -32.15 5.48 9.57
CA LEU A 8 -32.11 6.94 9.43
C LEU A 8 -33.04 7.34 8.28
N LYS A 9 -34.07 8.13 8.61
CA LYS A 9 -34.91 8.86 7.65
C LYS A 9 -34.32 10.25 7.49
N ASP A 10 -33.93 10.64 6.28
CA ASP A 10 -33.79 12.04 5.91
C ASP A 10 -34.57 12.31 4.62
N LYS A 11 -35.45 13.31 4.71
CA LYS A 11 -36.20 13.93 3.61
C LYS A 11 -35.41 15.15 3.16
N ASP A 12 -35.04 15.24 1.89
CA ASP A 12 -35.47 16.33 1.00
C ASP A 12 -34.80 16.27 -0.38
N ARG A 13 -35.48 16.93 -1.31
CA ARG A 13 -35.53 16.73 -2.75
C ARG A 13 -34.32 17.31 -3.48
N ASP A 14 -33.43 16.44 -3.97
CA ASP A 14 -32.84 16.57 -5.32
C ASP A 14 -32.21 15.23 -5.79
N CYS A 15 -32.95 14.15 -5.55
CA CYS A 15 -32.42 12.79 -5.61
C CYS A 15 -32.91 12.01 -6.83
N ALA A 16 -33.54 12.57 -7.86
CA ALA A 16 -34.13 11.73 -8.91
C ALA A 16 -33.08 10.92 -9.70
N GLN A 17 -31.95 11.53 -10.09
CA GLN A 17 -30.88 10.80 -10.79
C GLN A 17 -29.99 9.97 -9.85
N HIS A 18 -29.75 10.43 -8.61
CA HIS A 18 -29.05 9.63 -7.63
C HIS A 18 -29.90 8.48 -7.10
N ALA A 19 -31.21 8.63 -6.90
CA ALA A 19 -32.12 7.57 -6.50
C ALA A 19 -32.33 6.57 -7.62
N ILE A 20 -32.29 6.93 -8.90
CA ILE A 20 -32.30 5.93 -9.98
C ILE A 20 -31.00 5.12 -9.95
N VAL A 21 -29.83 5.74 -9.74
CA VAL A 21 -28.55 5.01 -9.63
C VAL A 21 -28.46 4.22 -8.32
N TYR A 22 -28.96 4.75 -7.19
CA TYR A 22 -28.95 4.13 -5.87
C TYR A 22 -30.02 3.04 -5.75
N GLU A 23 -31.20 3.20 -6.34
CA GLU A 23 -32.21 2.15 -6.52
C GLU A 23 -31.73 1.12 -7.53
N SER A 24 -31.01 1.47 -8.60
CA SER A 24 -30.42 0.47 -9.50
C SER A 24 -29.32 -0.32 -8.80
N ILE A 25 -28.49 0.32 -7.97
CA ILE A 25 -27.47 -0.33 -7.14
C ILE A 25 -28.13 -1.13 -6.00
N LEU A 26 -29.20 -0.64 -5.39
CA LEU A 26 -29.96 -1.35 -4.35
C LEU A 26 -30.84 -2.45 -4.95
N GLN A 27 -31.34 -2.34 -6.17
CA GLN A 27 -32.06 -3.39 -6.91
C GLN A 27 -31.07 -4.44 -7.38
N VAL A 28 -29.87 -4.06 -7.82
CA VAL A 28 -28.76 -5.00 -8.07
C VAL A 28 -28.26 -5.61 -6.76
N SER A 29 -28.28 -4.89 -5.64
CA SER A 29 -27.92 -5.39 -4.29
C SER A 29 -29.04 -6.15 -3.58
N LYS A 30 -30.30 -5.98 -3.99
CA LYS A 30 -31.48 -6.72 -3.52
C LYS A 30 -31.77 -7.94 -4.42
N LYS A 31 -31.32 -7.91 -5.69
CA LYS A 31 -31.29 -9.06 -6.62
C LYS A 31 -29.97 -9.84 -6.56
N GLN A 32 -28.89 -9.25 -6.07
CA GLN A 32 -27.82 -10.02 -5.46
C GLN A 32 -28.39 -10.53 -4.15
N ALA A 33 -28.79 -11.80 -4.15
CA ALA A 33 -29.00 -12.51 -2.92
C ALA A 33 -27.86 -12.13 -1.95
N PRO A 34 -28.14 -11.90 -0.64
CA PRO A 34 -27.06 -11.90 0.32
C PRO A 34 -26.19 -13.10 -0.02
N VAL A 35 -24.88 -12.89 -0.21
CA VAL A 35 -23.94 -14.01 -0.30
C VAL A 35 -23.87 -14.57 1.12
N THR A 36 -24.94 -15.28 1.49
CA THR A 36 -24.96 -16.20 2.60
C THR A 36 -24.01 -17.30 2.15
N LEU A 37 -22.86 -17.44 2.81
CA LEU A 37 -22.25 -18.75 2.91
C LEU A 37 -23.34 -19.62 3.56
N SER A 38 -24.03 -20.42 2.74
CA SER A 38 -25.34 -21.01 3.01
C SER A 38 -25.35 -22.10 4.08
N ASN A 39 -24.35 -22.10 4.98
CA ASN A 39 -24.06 -23.25 5.82
C ASN A 39 -23.24 -22.93 7.10
N GLY A 40 -22.99 -21.66 7.45
CA GLY A 40 -22.26 -21.33 8.70
C GLY A 40 -20.82 -21.84 8.76
N ARG A 41 -20.27 -22.33 7.62
CA ARG A 41 -18.91 -22.83 7.50
C ARG A 41 -17.90 -21.71 7.58
N ARG A 42 -16.70 -22.00 8.10
CA ARG A 42 -15.58 -21.04 8.07
C ARG A 42 -15.23 -20.75 6.61
N VAL A 43 -14.81 -19.51 6.30
CA VAL A 43 -14.47 -19.10 4.92
C VAL A 43 -13.48 -20.07 4.25
N ALA A 44 -12.50 -20.57 5.01
CA ALA A 44 -11.54 -21.56 4.54
C ALA A 44 -12.20 -22.87 4.10
N GLU A 45 -13.21 -23.36 4.84
CA GLU A 45 -13.95 -24.57 4.50
C GLU A 45 -14.80 -24.38 3.24
N ALA A 46 -15.47 -23.22 3.13
CA ALA A 46 -16.25 -22.87 1.95
C ALA A 46 -15.36 -22.79 0.70
N PHE A 47 -14.18 -22.18 0.82
CA PHE A 47 -13.22 -22.11 -0.27
C PHE A 47 -12.62 -23.48 -0.62
N ASN A 48 -12.29 -24.30 0.39
CA ASN A 48 -11.76 -25.65 0.18
C ASN A 48 -12.78 -26.62 -0.42
N ALA A 49 -14.08 -26.35 -0.26
CA ALA A 49 -15.14 -27.10 -0.91
C ALA A 49 -15.23 -26.81 -2.42
N ILE A 50 -14.61 -25.73 -2.92
CA ILE A 50 -14.56 -25.44 -4.36
C ILE A 50 -13.68 -26.49 -5.05
N PRO A 51 -14.17 -27.16 -6.13
CA PRO A 51 -13.40 -28.20 -6.82
C PRO A 51 -12.00 -27.73 -7.21
N VAL A 52 -11.00 -28.59 -7.05
CA VAL A 52 -9.58 -28.30 -7.37
C VAL A 52 -9.43 -27.67 -8.75
N ALA A 53 -10.09 -28.25 -9.76
CA ALA A 53 -10.06 -27.74 -11.14
C ALA A 53 -10.52 -26.27 -11.27
N GLN A 54 -11.40 -25.78 -10.38
CA GLN A 54 -11.85 -24.38 -10.37
C GLN A 54 -10.90 -23.45 -9.60
N ARG A 55 -10.06 -23.97 -8.71
CA ARG A 55 -9.05 -23.24 -7.93
C ARG A 55 -7.62 -23.45 -8.41
N THR A 56 -7.46 -24.03 -9.60
CA THR A 56 -6.17 -24.17 -10.31
C THR A 56 -6.26 -23.49 -11.67
N GLY A 57 -5.20 -22.80 -12.08
CA GLY A 57 -5.13 -22.16 -13.39
C GLY A 57 -4.15 -21.00 -13.42
N ARG A 58 -4.20 -20.23 -14.50
CA ARG A 58 -3.44 -19.00 -14.63
C ARG A 58 -3.94 -17.96 -13.62
N LEU A 59 -3.01 -17.29 -12.94
CA LEU A 59 -3.29 -16.17 -12.06
C LEU A 59 -3.31 -14.86 -12.86
N TYR A 60 -4.34 -14.07 -12.64
CA TYR A 60 -4.42 -12.67 -13.03
C TYR A 60 -4.47 -11.82 -11.76
N ALA A 61 -3.81 -10.67 -11.75
CA ALA A 61 -3.78 -9.82 -10.57
C ALA A 61 -3.95 -8.36 -10.96
N GLN A 62 -4.65 -7.61 -10.13
CA GLN A 62 -4.81 -6.17 -10.31
C GLN A 62 -4.99 -5.43 -9.00
N VAL A 63 -4.45 -4.21 -8.91
CA VAL A 63 -4.58 -3.35 -7.73
C VAL A 63 -5.43 -2.12 -8.06
N ARG A 64 -6.27 -1.71 -7.11
CA ARG A 64 -7.00 -0.43 -7.14
C ARG A 64 -7.05 0.15 -5.73
N GLY A 65 -6.19 1.13 -5.48
CA GLY A 65 -6.01 1.71 -4.16
C GLY A 65 -5.54 0.68 -3.14
N LYS A 66 -6.34 0.44 -2.10
CA LYS A 66 -6.00 -0.50 -1.00
C LYS A 66 -6.52 -1.94 -1.20
N GLU A 67 -7.11 -2.22 -2.35
CA GLU A 67 -7.61 -3.55 -2.70
C GLU A 67 -6.76 -4.20 -3.80
N LEU A 68 -6.51 -5.50 -3.63
CA LEU A 68 -5.94 -6.38 -4.65
C LEU A 68 -7.03 -7.34 -5.11
N VAL A 69 -7.13 -7.57 -6.41
CA VAL A 69 -7.99 -8.61 -6.98
C VAL A 69 -7.12 -9.65 -7.65
N ILE A 70 -7.39 -10.92 -7.39
CA ILE A 70 -6.77 -12.07 -8.03
C ILE A 70 -7.83 -12.89 -8.76
N GLY A 71 -7.62 -13.15 -10.05
CA GLY A 71 -8.39 -14.10 -10.85
C GLY A 71 -7.68 -15.43 -10.98
N ILE A 72 -8.39 -16.54 -10.79
CA ILE A 72 -7.90 -17.90 -11.07
C ILE A 72 -9.02 -18.76 -11.64
N ASN A 73 -8.83 -19.27 -12.87
CA ASN A 73 -9.90 -19.95 -13.61
C ASN A 73 -11.22 -19.16 -13.54
N ARG A 74 -12.29 -19.65 -12.90
CA ARG A 74 -13.57 -18.91 -12.79
C ARG A 74 -13.68 -18.07 -11.52
N LEU A 75 -12.74 -18.16 -10.61
CA LEU A 75 -12.78 -17.46 -9.32
C LEU A 75 -12.13 -16.09 -9.43
N VAL A 76 -12.75 -15.11 -8.79
CA VAL A 76 -12.20 -13.78 -8.57
C VAL A 76 -12.19 -13.53 -7.07
N ILE A 77 -11.02 -13.21 -6.54
CA ILE A 77 -10.81 -13.02 -5.11
C ILE A 77 -10.37 -11.59 -4.89
N ARG A 78 -11.25 -10.76 -4.31
CA ARG A 78 -10.91 -9.40 -3.87
C ARG A 78 -10.37 -9.46 -2.44
N ILE A 79 -9.25 -8.78 -2.22
CA ILE A 79 -8.45 -8.85 -1.00
C ILE A 79 -8.27 -7.44 -0.46
N HIS A 80 -8.65 -7.23 0.80
CA HIS A 80 -8.45 -5.99 1.52
C HIS A 80 -7.49 -6.25 2.69
N PHE A 81 -6.32 -5.61 2.69
CA PHE A 81 -5.22 -5.89 3.62
C PHE A 81 -5.41 -5.34 5.03
N ALA A 82 -6.39 -4.45 5.25
CA ALA A 82 -6.63 -3.80 6.54
C ALA A 82 -5.37 -3.06 7.05
N MET A 83 -4.92 -3.29 8.28
CA MET A 83 -3.82 -2.53 8.90
C MET A 83 -2.44 -3.18 8.72
N GLU A 84 -2.32 -4.48 8.97
CA GLU A 84 -1.03 -5.20 8.97
C GLU A 84 -0.98 -6.40 8.00
N GLY A 85 -2.04 -6.56 7.20
CA GLY A 85 -2.04 -7.53 6.12
C GLY A 85 -1.01 -7.16 5.07
N HIS A 86 -0.28 -8.16 4.58
CA HIS A 86 0.67 -8.00 3.50
C HIS A 86 0.78 -9.29 2.68
N CYS A 87 1.36 -9.20 1.49
CA CYS A 87 1.65 -10.38 0.68
C CYS A 87 3.03 -10.29 0.04
N PHE A 88 3.62 -11.45 -0.26
CA PHE A 88 4.93 -11.54 -0.88
C PHE A 88 5.14 -12.93 -1.50
N TRP A 89 6.10 -13.03 -2.41
CA TRP A 89 6.53 -14.31 -2.97
C TRP A 89 7.65 -14.93 -2.11
N MET A 90 7.58 -16.23 -1.90
CA MET A 90 8.70 -17.04 -1.38
C MET A 90 8.84 -18.33 -2.18
N GLN A 91 10.02 -18.94 -2.17
CA GLN A 91 10.23 -20.22 -2.87
C GLN A 91 9.33 -21.30 -2.26
N THR A 92 8.71 -22.12 -3.11
CA THR A 92 7.78 -23.16 -2.66
C THR A 92 8.40 -24.13 -1.65
N PRO A 93 9.66 -24.61 -1.80
CA PRO A 93 10.28 -25.46 -0.79
C PRO A 93 10.40 -24.81 0.59
N HIS A 94 10.66 -23.50 0.66
CA HIS A 94 10.73 -22.78 1.93
C HIS A 94 9.36 -22.62 2.57
N PHE A 95 8.34 -22.31 1.75
CA PHE A 95 6.96 -22.28 2.21
C PHE A 95 6.55 -23.63 2.81
N ASP A 96 6.84 -24.72 2.09
CA ASP A 96 6.52 -26.08 2.50
C ASP A 96 7.20 -26.45 3.84
N GLU A 97 8.47 -26.06 4.03
CA GLU A 97 9.17 -26.26 5.29
C GLU A 97 8.55 -25.48 6.47
N ILE A 98 8.09 -24.25 6.22
CA ILE A 98 7.44 -23.41 7.23
C ILE A 98 6.09 -24.00 7.63
N VAL A 99 5.24 -24.36 6.66
CA VAL A 99 3.89 -24.88 6.96
C VAL A 99 3.87 -26.34 7.40
N ALA A 100 4.99 -27.05 7.25
CA ALA A 100 5.19 -28.38 7.85
C ALA A 100 5.43 -28.32 9.36
N GLN A 101 5.76 -27.15 9.92
CA GLN A 101 5.85 -26.97 11.36
C GLN A 101 4.46 -27.00 11.99
N GLU A 102 4.36 -27.45 13.24
CA GLU A 102 3.12 -27.34 14.01
C GLU A 102 2.75 -25.86 14.21
N PRO A 103 1.51 -25.44 13.87
CA PRO A 103 1.09 -24.07 14.09
C PRO A 103 1.01 -23.78 15.59
N VAL A 104 1.53 -22.63 15.99
CA VAL A 104 1.48 -22.14 17.37
C VAL A 104 0.41 -21.06 17.52
N GLN A 105 -0.17 -20.98 18.70
CA GLN A 105 -1.13 -19.94 19.03
C GLN A 105 -0.45 -18.56 19.08
N ARG A 106 -1.03 -17.57 18.41
CA ARG A 106 -0.57 -16.17 18.41
C ARG A 106 -1.71 -15.26 18.83
N GLY A 107 -1.77 -14.95 20.12
CA GLY A 107 -2.92 -14.26 20.71
C GLY A 107 -4.19 -15.12 20.67
N GLU A 108 -5.35 -14.53 20.91
CA GLU A 108 -6.61 -15.29 21.02
C GLU A 108 -7.17 -15.78 19.67
N LYS A 109 -6.84 -15.08 18.57
CA LYS A 109 -7.56 -15.20 17.29
C LYS A 109 -6.71 -15.73 16.14
N SER A 110 -5.40 -15.90 16.33
CA SER A 110 -4.47 -16.23 15.24
C SER A 110 -3.67 -17.48 15.53
N LEU A 111 -3.40 -18.24 14.48
CA LEU A 111 -2.36 -19.25 14.45
C LEU A 111 -1.20 -18.70 13.62
N ALA A 112 0.02 -19.13 13.96
CA ALA A 112 1.21 -18.78 13.22
C ALA A 112 2.13 -19.99 13.08
N TYR A 113 2.93 -20.00 12.03
CA TYR A 113 3.96 -21.01 11.84
C TYR A 113 5.29 -20.49 12.35
N ARG A 114 6.03 -21.33 13.06
CA ARG A 114 7.43 -21.06 13.39
C ARG A 114 8.24 -21.01 12.11
N VAL A 115 8.99 -19.93 11.92
CA VAL A 115 9.91 -19.82 10.78
C VAL A 115 11.27 -20.37 11.19
N PRO A 116 11.82 -21.39 10.49
CA PRO A 116 13.16 -21.87 10.78
C PRO A 116 14.19 -20.74 10.85
N HIS A 117 15.05 -20.73 11.88
CA HIS A 117 16.03 -19.66 12.10
C HIS A 117 16.95 -19.40 10.91
N LYS A 118 17.25 -20.44 10.12
CA LYS A 118 18.03 -20.32 8.86
C LYS A 118 17.39 -19.37 7.83
N PHE A 119 16.09 -19.11 7.94
CA PHE A 119 15.34 -18.21 7.05
C PHE A 119 15.25 -16.77 7.56
N VAL A 120 15.75 -16.48 8.76
CA VAL A 120 15.55 -15.17 9.41
C VAL A 120 16.88 -14.52 9.72
N LEU A 121 17.03 -13.25 9.33
CA LEU A 121 18.09 -12.38 9.85
C LEU A 121 17.42 -11.28 10.67
N GLY A 122 17.19 -11.57 11.94
CA GLY A 122 16.56 -10.68 12.91
C GLY A 122 17.37 -10.62 14.21
N PRO A 123 16.98 -9.75 15.15
CA PRO A 123 17.63 -9.68 16.46
C PRO A 123 17.55 -11.03 17.19
N ALA A 124 18.62 -11.38 17.90
CA ALA A 124 18.69 -12.62 18.67
C ALA A 124 17.57 -12.66 19.73
N GLY A 125 16.99 -13.85 19.94
CA GLY A 125 15.96 -14.09 20.96
C GLY A 125 14.51 -13.86 20.52
N ALA A 126 14.26 -13.29 19.34
CA ALA A 126 12.90 -13.22 18.79
C ALA A 126 12.52 -14.55 18.12
N GLU A 127 11.39 -15.14 18.49
CA GLU A 127 10.81 -16.28 17.78
C GLU A 127 10.06 -15.77 16.53
N PRO A 128 10.56 -16.06 15.31
CA PRO A 128 9.94 -15.54 14.11
C PRO A 128 8.67 -16.32 13.77
N LEU A 129 7.54 -15.64 13.81
CA LEU A 129 6.22 -16.22 13.56
C LEU A 129 5.57 -15.67 12.30
N LEU A 130 5.09 -16.57 11.43
CA LEU A 130 4.39 -16.23 10.19
C LEU A 130 2.92 -16.64 10.24
N SER A 131 2.02 -15.67 10.32
CA SER A 131 0.57 -15.91 10.31
C SER A 131 0.04 -15.91 8.88
N VAL A 132 0.04 -17.09 8.24
CA VAL A 132 -0.41 -17.29 6.86
C VAL A 132 -1.94 -17.39 6.82
N GLN A 133 -2.57 -16.49 6.07
CA GLN A 133 -4.03 -16.42 5.90
C GLN A 133 -4.50 -17.06 4.59
N ALA A 134 -3.69 -16.94 3.54
CA ALA A 134 -3.92 -17.59 2.26
C ALA A 134 -2.59 -17.77 1.52
N SER A 135 -2.57 -18.69 0.55
CA SER A 135 -1.44 -18.83 -0.37
C SER A 135 -1.88 -19.28 -1.76
N PHE A 136 -1.14 -18.85 -2.78
CA PHE A 136 -1.24 -19.34 -4.15
C PHE A 136 0.08 -20.02 -4.52
N ARG A 137 0.05 -21.34 -4.59
CA ARG A 137 1.23 -22.19 -4.80
C ARG A 137 1.49 -22.40 -6.29
N ARG A 138 2.73 -22.19 -6.72
CA ARG A 138 3.30 -22.70 -7.98
C ARG A 138 4.37 -23.75 -7.65
N PRO A 139 4.89 -24.49 -8.65
CA PRO A 139 5.98 -25.44 -8.41
C PRO A 139 7.24 -24.78 -7.81
N ASP A 140 7.52 -23.55 -8.20
CA ASP A 140 8.75 -22.81 -7.89
C ASP A 140 8.56 -21.74 -6.81
N TRP A 141 7.45 -21.01 -6.87
CA TRP A 141 7.14 -19.89 -5.99
C TRP A 141 5.73 -19.94 -5.42
N THR A 142 5.58 -19.57 -4.15
CA THR A 142 4.29 -19.41 -3.48
C THR A 142 4.09 -17.94 -3.15
N LEU A 143 2.96 -17.38 -3.59
CA LEU A 143 2.48 -16.08 -3.12
C LEU A 143 1.76 -16.30 -1.80
N VAL A 144 2.27 -15.70 -0.73
CA VAL A 144 1.73 -15.87 0.63
C VAL A 144 1.07 -14.57 1.06
N PHE A 145 -0.11 -14.68 1.66
CA PHE A 145 -0.82 -13.60 2.32
C PHE A 145 -0.68 -13.79 3.82
N CYS A 146 -0.07 -12.82 4.48
CA CYS A 146 0.18 -12.84 5.90
C CYS A 146 -0.58 -11.72 6.59
N ASP A 147 -1.07 -12.00 7.79
CA ASP A 147 -1.66 -10.98 8.63
C ASP A 147 -1.50 -11.36 10.10
N HIS A 148 -0.82 -10.51 10.84
CA HIS A 148 -0.54 -10.69 12.25
C HIS A 148 -1.75 -10.38 13.14
N ASN A 149 -2.69 -9.56 12.66
CA ASN A 149 -3.91 -9.16 13.38
C ASN A 149 -5.16 -9.87 12.85
N VAL A 150 -5.04 -10.70 11.80
CA VAL A 150 -6.16 -11.47 11.21
C VAL A 150 -7.34 -10.57 10.80
N GLN A 151 -7.02 -9.43 10.19
CA GLN A 151 -7.97 -8.43 9.70
C GLN A 151 -8.12 -8.41 8.17
N ILE A 152 -7.27 -9.15 7.44
CA ILE A 152 -7.35 -9.31 6.00
C ILE A 152 -8.71 -9.92 5.62
N LYS A 153 -9.35 -9.34 4.62
CA LYS A 153 -10.67 -9.79 4.15
C LYS A 153 -10.55 -10.31 2.73
N PHE A 154 -11.02 -11.54 2.53
CA PHE A 154 -11.14 -12.17 1.21
C PHE A 154 -12.61 -12.21 0.81
N HIS A 155 -12.93 -11.65 -0.35
CA HIS A 155 -14.24 -11.74 -0.98
C HIS A 155 -14.10 -12.58 -2.24
N VAL A 156 -14.70 -13.77 -2.23
CA VAL A 156 -14.64 -14.73 -3.33
C VAL A 156 -15.89 -14.58 -4.18
N MET A 157 -15.69 -14.38 -5.48
CA MET A 157 -16.71 -14.25 -6.51
C MET A 157 -16.44 -15.29 -7.60
N GLN A 158 -17.46 -15.63 -8.38
CA GLN A 158 -17.34 -16.58 -9.48
C GLN A 158 -17.91 -15.97 -10.77
N LEU A 159 -17.11 -16.04 -11.84
CA LEU A 159 -17.53 -15.64 -13.18
C LEU A 159 -18.20 -16.82 -13.91
N LYS A 160 -19.09 -16.48 -14.85
CA LYS A 160 -19.74 -17.48 -15.73
C LYS A 160 -18.73 -18.18 -16.64
N SER A 161 -17.67 -17.49 -17.03
CA SER A 161 -16.58 -17.97 -17.87
C SER A 161 -15.23 -17.91 -17.13
N PRO A 162 -14.21 -18.65 -17.57
CA PRO A 162 -12.85 -18.48 -17.07
C PRO A 162 -12.36 -17.03 -17.25
N CYS A 163 -11.65 -16.54 -16.24
CA CYS A 163 -10.98 -15.25 -16.18
C CYS A 163 -10.00 -15.09 -17.35
N LYS A 164 -10.00 -13.90 -17.92
CA LYS A 164 -9.06 -13.43 -18.94
C LYS A 164 -8.39 -12.15 -18.46
N LEU A 165 -7.24 -11.81 -19.04
CA LEU A 165 -6.53 -10.58 -18.69
C LEU A 165 -7.40 -9.33 -18.90
N SER A 166 -8.14 -9.28 -20.01
CA SER A 166 -9.06 -8.21 -20.35
C SER A 166 -10.14 -7.96 -19.30
N ASP A 167 -10.49 -8.98 -18.49
CA ASP A 167 -11.50 -8.82 -17.44
C ASP A 167 -11.02 -7.89 -16.31
N PHE A 168 -9.69 -7.73 -16.15
CA PHE A 168 -9.03 -6.94 -15.11
C PHE A 168 -8.46 -5.60 -15.65
N GLU A 169 -9.02 -5.11 -16.74
CA GLU A 169 -8.70 -3.80 -17.32
C GLU A 169 -9.82 -2.79 -17.00
N PRO A 170 -9.51 -1.48 -16.84
CA PRO A 170 -10.53 -0.47 -16.55
C PRO A 170 -11.70 -0.39 -17.55
N THR A 171 -11.46 -0.79 -18.79
CA THR A 171 -12.45 -0.83 -19.88
C THR A 171 -13.40 -2.04 -19.80
N SER A 172 -13.10 -3.02 -18.93
CA SER A 172 -13.92 -4.22 -18.75
C SER A 172 -15.31 -3.90 -18.19
N GLN A 173 -16.33 -4.57 -18.71
CA GLN A 173 -17.71 -4.46 -18.18
C GLN A 173 -17.81 -4.88 -16.71
N ILE A 174 -16.95 -5.82 -16.28
CA ILE A 174 -16.95 -6.28 -14.90
C ILE A 174 -16.10 -5.43 -13.97
N TRP A 175 -15.30 -4.50 -14.52
CA TRP A 175 -14.31 -3.72 -13.77
C TRP A 175 -14.87 -3.10 -12.49
N LYS A 176 -16.00 -2.39 -12.59
CA LYS A 176 -16.64 -1.73 -11.45
C LYS A 176 -17.14 -2.69 -10.37
N TYR A 177 -17.38 -3.95 -10.71
CA TYR A 177 -17.86 -4.98 -9.78
C TYR A 177 -16.72 -5.77 -9.13
N LEU A 178 -15.50 -5.69 -9.66
CA LEU A 178 -14.32 -6.32 -9.05
C LEU A 178 -13.97 -5.68 -7.71
N TRP A 179 -14.35 -4.43 -7.50
CA TRP A 179 -13.93 -3.60 -6.37
C TRP A 179 -15.07 -3.40 -5.38
N SER A 180 -14.74 -3.02 -4.15
CA SER A 180 -15.74 -2.59 -3.19
C SER A 180 -16.39 -1.29 -3.65
N VAL A 181 -17.71 -1.16 -3.46
CA VAL A 181 -18.44 0.10 -3.72
C VAL A 181 -17.92 1.28 -2.88
N LYS A 182 -17.17 0.99 -1.81
CA LYS A 182 -16.49 1.98 -0.97
C LYS A 182 -15.14 2.43 -1.51
N HIS A 183 -14.66 1.87 -2.62
CA HIS A 183 -13.37 2.21 -3.22
C HIS A 183 -13.55 2.88 -4.58
N GLY A 184 -12.98 4.08 -4.68
CA GLY A 184 -13.10 4.97 -5.83
C GLY A 184 -12.15 4.61 -6.97
N PRO A 185 -12.19 5.35 -8.08
CA PRO A 185 -11.18 5.24 -9.15
C PRO A 185 -9.75 5.40 -8.64
N CYS A 186 -8.82 4.66 -9.25
CA CYS A 186 -7.40 4.81 -8.98
C CYS A 186 -6.85 6.08 -9.65
N MET A 187 -6.21 6.96 -8.88
CA MET A 187 -5.67 8.24 -9.38
C MET A 187 -4.71 8.10 -10.56
N LEU A 188 -3.96 6.98 -10.63
CA LEU A 188 -2.95 6.75 -11.66
C LEU A 188 -3.49 5.98 -12.88
N ARG A 189 -4.45 5.07 -12.67
CA ARG A 189 -4.95 4.15 -13.73
C ARG A 189 -6.27 4.59 -14.32
N GLU A 190 -7.03 5.39 -13.58
CA GLU A 190 -8.34 5.92 -13.97
C GLU A 190 -8.37 7.45 -13.72
N PRO A 191 -7.38 8.23 -14.23
CA PRO A 191 -7.20 9.63 -13.84
C PRO A 191 -8.43 10.50 -14.11
N ASP A 192 -9.13 10.30 -15.23
CA ASP A 192 -10.32 11.07 -15.58
C ASP A 192 -11.50 10.78 -14.65
N ALA A 193 -11.73 9.51 -14.35
CA ALA A 193 -12.77 9.10 -13.39
C ALA A 193 -12.45 9.62 -11.98
N ALA A 194 -11.17 9.62 -11.60
CA ALA A 194 -10.71 10.15 -10.32
C ALA A 194 -10.85 11.67 -10.24
N ALA A 195 -10.47 12.39 -11.29
CA ALA A 195 -10.71 13.81 -11.41
C ALA A 195 -12.20 14.15 -11.30
N GLN A 196 -13.07 13.37 -11.96
CA GLN A 196 -14.52 13.54 -11.85
C GLN A 196 -15.03 13.26 -10.43
N ALA A 197 -14.55 12.21 -9.76
CA ALA A 197 -14.90 11.91 -8.38
C ALA A 197 -14.52 13.05 -7.43
N LEU A 198 -13.35 13.67 -7.63
CA LEU A 198 -12.89 14.85 -6.88
C LEU A 198 -13.75 16.08 -7.15
N ARG A 199 -14.11 16.37 -8.42
CA ARG A 199 -15.04 17.47 -8.76
C ARG A 199 -16.41 17.29 -8.10
N ASN A 200 -16.97 16.09 -8.19
CA ASN A 200 -18.25 15.75 -7.55
C ASN A 200 -18.15 15.84 -6.03
N PHE A 201 -17.01 15.48 -5.44
CA PHE A 201 -16.75 15.66 -4.02
C PHE A 201 -16.74 17.13 -3.62
N ARG A 202 -16.07 17.99 -4.40
CA ARG A 202 -16.04 19.44 -4.17
C ARG A 202 -17.44 20.04 -4.17
N ILE A 203 -18.20 19.80 -5.24
CA ILE A 203 -19.56 20.33 -5.41
C ILE A 203 -20.45 19.90 -4.24
N ARG A 204 -20.39 18.62 -3.87
CA ARG A 204 -21.23 18.09 -2.78
C ARG A 204 -20.88 18.65 -1.41
N ASN A 205 -19.65 19.11 -1.16
CA ASN A 205 -19.23 19.51 0.18
C ASN A 205 -18.97 21.01 0.33
N ALA A 206 -18.90 21.77 -0.76
CA ALA A 206 -18.85 23.22 -0.70
C ALA A 206 -20.09 23.78 0.01
N GLY A 207 -19.88 24.66 0.98
CA GLY A 207 -20.97 25.34 1.70
C GLY A 207 -21.69 24.50 2.77
N LYS A 208 -21.33 23.22 2.95
CA LYS A 208 -21.90 22.42 4.04
C LYS A 208 -21.45 22.92 5.41
N LYS A 209 -22.34 22.85 6.41
CA LYS A 209 -22.02 23.09 7.83
C LYS A 209 -21.39 21.85 8.48
N GLU A 210 -20.37 21.27 7.86
CA GLU A 210 -19.69 20.07 8.34
C GLU A 210 -18.38 20.42 9.06
N THR A 211 -18.14 19.80 10.21
CA THR A 211 -16.93 19.98 11.04
C THR A 211 -15.84 18.95 10.77
N THR A 212 -16.12 17.93 9.94
CA THR A 212 -15.14 16.93 9.54
C THR A 212 -13.91 17.59 8.94
N THR A 213 -12.74 17.27 9.50
CA THR A 213 -11.46 17.78 9.04
C THR A 213 -11.10 17.16 7.69
N ILE A 214 -10.37 17.91 6.86
CA ILE A 214 -9.93 17.44 5.55
C ILE A 214 -9.03 16.22 5.67
N TYR A 215 -8.21 16.14 6.73
CA TYR A 215 -7.40 14.96 7.03
C TYR A 215 -8.24 13.70 7.18
N MET A 216 -9.27 13.73 8.04
CA MET A 216 -10.16 12.58 8.26
C MET A 216 -10.85 12.17 6.96
N CYS A 217 -11.31 13.16 6.20
CA CYS A 217 -12.00 12.91 4.95
C CYS A 217 -11.09 12.20 3.91
N ILE A 218 -9.86 12.67 3.73
CA ILE A 218 -8.89 12.05 2.80
C ILE A 218 -8.57 10.62 3.22
N ARG A 219 -8.38 10.38 4.53
CA ARG A 219 -8.06 9.06 5.07
C ARG A 219 -9.22 8.07 4.93
N ASP A 220 -10.44 8.50 5.22
CA ASP A 220 -11.58 7.59 5.43
C ASP A 220 -12.47 7.45 4.18
N SER A 221 -12.49 8.46 3.30
CA SER A 221 -13.34 8.45 2.09
C SER A 221 -12.65 7.79 0.91
N GLN A 222 -12.41 6.48 0.99
CA GLN A 222 -11.75 5.70 -0.06
C GLN A 222 -12.50 5.69 -1.40
N ASN A 223 -13.79 6.06 -1.42
CA ASN A 223 -14.59 6.24 -2.62
C ASN A 223 -14.18 7.48 -3.44
N VAL A 224 -13.45 8.42 -2.83
CA VAL A 224 -12.94 9.64 -3.47
C VAL A 224 -11.41 9.64 -3.47
N PHE A 225 -10.79 9.43 -2.31
CA PHE A 225 -9.34 9.47 -2.10
C PHE A 225 -8.78 8.05 -2.03
N ASN A 226 -9.06 7.23 -3.04
CA ASN A 226 -8.70 5.83 -3.02
C ASN A 226 -7.17 5.65 -2.93
N GLY A 227 -6.72 4.86 -1.95
CA GLY A 227 -5.31 4.61 -1.70
C GLY A 227 -4.70 5.50 -0.61
N PHE A 228 -5.33 6.59 -0.22
CA PHE A 228 -4.77 7.50 0.79
C PHE A 228 -5.01 6.95 2.21
N GLY A 229 -3.95 6.72 2.97
CA GLY A 229 -3.98 6.40 4.39
C GLY A 229 -3.61 7.59 5.27
N ALA A 230 -3.31 7.31 6.54
CA ALA A 230 -2.92 8.34 7.51
C ALA A 230 -1.60 9.04 7.11
N GLN A 231 -0.64 8.26 6.60
CA GLN A 231 0.63 8.79 6.11
C GLN A 231 0.40 9.71 4.91
N GLU A 232 -0.25 9.19 3.87
CA GLU A 232 -0.44 9.93 2.61
C GLU A 232 -1.24 11.21 2.86
N ALA A 233 -2.25 11.17 3.74
CA ALA A 233 -3.02 12.37 4.10
C ALA A 233 -2.16 13.44 4.79
N CYS A 234 -1.35 13.08 5.81
CA CYS A 234 -0.46 14.04 6.49
C CYS A 234 0.52 14.65 5.49
N ASP A 235 1.21 13.80 4.73
CA ASP A 235 2.26 14.22 3.81
C ASP A 235 1.71 15.06 2.64
N LEU A 236 0.55 14.67 2.10
CA LEU A 236 -0.16 15.43 1.07
C LEU A 236 -0.47 16.85 1.55
N LEU A 237 -1.10 16.95 2.73
CA LEU A 237 -1.58 18.24 3.25
C LEU A 237 -0.43 19.17 3.61
N ALA A 238 0.60 18.66 4.28
CA ALA A 238 1.77 19.45 4.65
C ALA A 238 2.57 19.93 3.42
N ARG A 239 2.75 19.08 2.41
CA ARG A 239 3.46 19.49 1.17
C ARG A 239 2.73 20.57 0.37
N ASN A 240 1.41 20.68 0.54
CA ASN A 240 0.57 21.59 -0.23
C ASN A 240 0.06 22.78 0.61
N PHE A 241 0.68 23.04 1.77
CA PHE A 241 0.32 24.17 2.65
C PHE A 241 -1.16 24.18 3.03
N ILE A 242 -1.70 23.00 3.34
CA ILE A 242 -3.08 22.83 3.81
C ILE A 242 -3.02 22.35 5.26
N HIS A 243 -3.57 23.15 6.16
CA HIS A 243 -3.63 22.74 7.56
C HIS A 243 -4.60 21.56 7.73
N PRO A 244 -4.22 20.45 8.41
CA PRO A 244 -5.02 19.23 8.42
C PRO A 244 -6.38 19.35 9.10
N VAL A 245 -6.54 20.36 9.96
CA VAL A 245 -7.78 20.63 10.72
C VAL A 245 -8.80 21.49 9.97
N LEU A 246 -8.45 22.01 8.78
CA LEU A 246 -9.43 22.73 7.95
C LEU A 246 -10.62 21.83 7.68
N SER A 247 -11.83 22.36 7.76
CA SER A 247 -13.00 21.56 7.45
C SER A 247 -13.08 21.27 5.95
N VAL A 248 -13.70 20.15 5.59
CA VAL A 248 -13.93 19.81 4.17
C VAL A 248 -14.63 20.94 3.42
N SER A 249 -15.62 21.57 4.06
CA SER A 249 -16.36 22.70 3.48
C SER A 249 -15.47 23.89 3.17
N GLN A 250 -14.57 24.28 4.09
CA GLN A 250 -13.63 25.38 3.87
C GLN A 250 -12.69 25.10 2.70
N VAL A 251 -12.16 23.87 2.61
CA VAL A 251 -11.30 23.43 1.51
C VAL A 251 -12.05 23.45 0.18
N CYS A 252 -13.30 22.97 0.14
CA CYS A 252 -14.09 22.88 -1.09
C CYS A 252 -14.61 24.26 -1.57
N THR A 253 -14.87 25.20 -0.65
CA THR A 253 -15.34 26.55 -0.98
C THR A 253 -14.22 27.46 -1.48
N SER A 254 -12.99 27.30 -1.01
CA SER A 254 -11.85 28.11 -1.47
C SER A 254 -11.21 27.53 -2.74
N ASP A 255 -11.28 28.24 -3.86
CA ASP A 255 -10.60 27.85 -5.11
C ASP A 255 -9.09 27.66 -4.93
N ALA A 256 -8.45 28.53 -4.16
CA ALA A 256 -7.02 28.47 -3.92
C ALA A 256 -6.63 27.21 -3.14
N ILE A 257 -7.32 26.89 -2.04
CA ILE A 257 -7.03 25.68 -1.25
C ILE A 257 -7.39 24.43 -2.05
N TRP A 258 -8.53 24.43 -2.73
CA TRP A 258 -8.95 23.31 -3.56
C TRP A 258 -7.95 23.01 -4.67
N SER A 259 -7.45 24.05 -5.37
CA SER A 259 -6.44 23.90 -6.42
C SER A 259 -5.17 23.24 -5.89
N ARG A 260 -4.67 23.68 -4.72
CA ARG A 260 -3.52 23.05 -4.05
C ARG A 260 -3.80 21.58 -3.70
N LEU A 261 -4.99 21.27 -3.15
CA LEU A 261 -5.35 19.89 -2.82
C LEU A 261 -5.44 19.01 -4.07
N TYR A 262 -6.17 19.46 -5.08
CA TYR A 262 -6.43 18.72 -6.31
C TYR A 262 -5.12 18.39 -7.04
N ASN A 263 -4.26 19.39 -7.27
CA ASN A 263 -2.96 19.18 -7.91
C ASN A 263 -2.05 18.32 -7.03
N GLY A 264 -2.03 18.59 -5.72
CA GLY A 264 -1.23 17.86 -4.75
C GLY A 264 -1.53 16.36 -4.72
N ILE A 265 -2.79 15.95 -4.91
CA ILE A 265 -3.19 14.53 -4.93
C ILE A 265 -2.49 13.79 -6.07
N PHE A 266 -2.60 14.30 -7.31
CA PHE A 266 -2.00 13.66 -8.47
C PHE A 266 -0.47 13.67 -8.40
N GLU A 267 0.13 14.78 -7.97
CA GLU A 267 1.57 14.87 -7.74
C GLU A 267 2.06 13.89 -6.67
N HIS A 268 1.31 13.74 -5.58
CA HIS A 268 1.63 12.79 -4.52
C HIS A 268 1.59 11.35 -5.06
N CYS A 269 0.52 10.97 -5.77
CA CYS A 269 0.43 9.63 -6.37
C CYS A 269 1.58 9.36 -7.36
N LYS A 270 1.94 10.32 -8.21
CA LYS A 270 3.07 10.20 -9.14
C LYS A 270 4.39 10.05 -8.40
N ARG A 271 4.61 10.81 -7.32
CA ARG A 271 5.79 10.69 -6.46
C ARG A 271 5.90 9.30 -5.86
N MET A 272 4.81 8.76 -5.33
CA MET A 272 4.79 7.42 -4.74
C MET A 272 5.01 6.32 -5.79
N GLN A 273 4.48 6.48 -7.00
CA GLN A 273 4.77 5.60 -8.12
C GLN A 273 6.26 5.61 -8.50
N ASN A 274 6.87 6.79 -8.61
CA ASN A 274 8.30 6.94 -8.88
C ASN A 274 9.17 6.38 -7.76
N LEU A 275 8.76 6.54 -6.50
CA LEU A 275 9.45 5.93 -5.38
C LEU A 275 9.41 4.40 -5.53
N ALA A 276 8.24 3.83 -5.77
CA ALA A 276 8.07 2.39 -5.92
C ALA A 276 8.96 1.80 -7.04
N THR A 277 9.17 2.53 -8.14
CA THR A 277 10.05 2.08 -9.23
C THR A 277 11.54 2.27 -8.95
N THR A 278 11.90 3.15 -8.02
CA THR A 278 13.31 3.42 -7.68
C THR A 278 13.79 2.70 -6.42
N LEU A 279 12.90 2.14 -5.60
CA LEU A 279 13.30 1.40 -4.40
C LEU A 279 14.33 0.32 -4.80
N PRO A 280 15.48 0.24 -4.10
CA PRO A 280 16.59 -0.58 -4.53
C PRO A 280 16.13 -2.01 -4.72
N TYR A 281 16.31 -2.47 -5.95
CA TYR A 281 16.18 -3.87 -6.30
C TYR A 281 17.22 -4.67 -5.54
N MET A 282 16.81 -5.58 -4.66
CA MET A 282 17.76 -6.31 -3.84
C MET A 282 17.65 -7.82 -4.07
N SER A 283 18.53 -8.30 -4.95
CA SER A 283 19.08 -9.66 -4.87
C SER A 283 19.81 -9.76 -3.53
N CYS A 284 19.34 -10.64 -2.64
CA CYS A 284 20.15 -10.98 -1.48
C CYS A 284 21.34 -11.83 -1.90
N THR A 285 22.48 -11.52 -1.29
CA THR A 285 23.70 -12.31 -1.34
C THR A 285 23.62 -13.59 -0.51
N ALA A 286 22.70 -13.67 0.46
CA ALA A 286 22.41 -14.88 1.23
C ALA A 286 21.14 -15.58 0.66
N PRO A 287 21.28 -16.69 -0.10
CA PRO A 287 20.15 -17.37 -0.75
C PRO A 287 19.09 -17.89 0.23
N ASN A 288 19.44 -18.07 1.51
CA ASN A 288 18.55 -18.67 2.51
C ASN A 288 17.87 -17.65 3.43
N SER A 289 18.27 -16.38 3.48
CA SER A 289 17.60 -15.41 4.36
C SER A 289 16.33 -14.88 3.70
N LEU A 290 15.17 -15.38 4.09
CA LEU A 290 13.88 -14.94 3.58
C LEU A 290 13.44 -13.67 4.30
N ILE A 291 13.34 -13.72 5.63
CA ILE A 291 12.73 -12.68 6.44
C ILE A 291 13.83 -11.85 7.12
N HIS A 292 14.02 -10.62 6.64
CA HIS A 292 14.84 -9.62 7.33
C HIS A 292 14.43 -8.19 6.98
N MET A 293 14.69 -7.29 7.92
CA MET A 293 14.52 -5.86 7.71
C MET A 293 15.58 -5.35 6.73
N GLN A 294 15.14 -4.55 5.76
CA GLN A 294 16.00 -3.90 4.80
C GLN A 294 16.19 -2.44 5.20
N SER A 295 17.14 -2.19 6.12
CA SER A 295 17.37 -0.85 6.67
C SER A 295 17.63 0.21 5.57
N LYS A 296 18.32 -0.15 4.48
CA LYS A 296 18.54 0.75 3.34
C LYS A 296 17.26 1.09 2.58
N ALA A 297 16.42 0.09 2.29
CA ALA A 297 15.14 0.30 1.61
C ALA A 297 14.18 1.10 2.49
N HIS A 298 14.12 0.76 3.78
CA HIS A 298 13.40 1.51 4.80
C HIS A 298 13.86 2.98 4.84
N GLN A 299 15.15 3.24 5.00
CA GLN A 299 15.70 4.60 5.02
C GLN A 299 15.39 5.36 3.73
N LYS A 300 15.45 4.71 2.56
CA LYS A 300 15.06 5.33 1.29
C LYS A 300 13.57 5.66 1.26
N PHE A 301 12.71 4.73 1.65
CA PHE A 301 11.27 4.96 1.74
C PHE A 301 10.94 6.09 2.70
N VAL A 302 11.50 6.10 3.91
CA VAL A 302 11.24 7.17 4.89
C VAL A 302 11.81 8.50 4.43
N SER A 303 13.00 8.54 3.82
CA SER A 303 13.60 9.80 3.35
C SER A 303 12.88 10.41 2.14
N GLN A 304 12.36 9.59 1.22
CA GLN A 304 11.78 10.05 -0.05
C GLN A 304 10.25 10.01 -0.07
N GLY A 305 9.65 9.04 0.63
CA GLY A 305 8.21 8.75 0.64
C GLY A 305 7.47 9.29 1.86
N VAL A 306 8.16 9.59 2.97
CA VAL A 306 7.54 10.10 4.20
C VAL A 306 7.99 11.53 4.46
N PHE A 307 7.07 12.50 4.39
CA PHE A 307 7.40 13.91 4.58
C PHE A 307 7.37 14.33 6.05
N CYS A 308 6.22 14.20 6.70
CA CYS A 308 6.00 14.62 8.09
C CYS A 308 5.34 13.53 8.95
N TYR A 309 4.71 12.51 8.37
CA TYR A 309 4.06 11.46 9.17
C TYR A 309 5.05 10.76 10.11
N LYS A 310 4.78 10.80 11.42
CA LYS A 310 5.61 10.21 12.48
C LYS A 310 7.10 10.57 12.38
N ARG A 311 7.44 11.80 12.02
CA ARG A 311 8.83 12.31 12.05
C ARG A 311 8.94 13.44 13.05
N SER A 312 9.94 13.47 13.92
CA SER A 312 10.16 14.54 14.91
C SER A 312 10.51 15.88 14.28
N HIS A 313 11.08 15.84 13.08
CA HIS A 313 11.36 17.00 12.27
C HIS A 313 11.19 16.73 10.78
N VAL A 314 10.78 17.79 10.07
CA VAL A 314 10.64 17.83 8.63
C VAL A 314 11.88 18.50 8.03
N SER A 315 12.35 17.98 6.90
CA SER A 315 13.44 18.56 6.13
C SER A 315 12.85 19.26 4.91
N VAL A 316 13.01 20.58 4.83
CA VAL A 316 12.39 21.44 3.81
C VAL A 316 13.44 22.30 3.11
N ASP A 317 13.17 22.72 1.88
CA ASP A 317 13.99 23.72 1.20
C ASP A 317 13.56 25.15 1.58
N ALA A 318 14.34 26.15 1.13
CA ALA A 318 14.08 27.55 1.44
C ALA A 318 12.76 28.06 0.85
N ALA A 319 12.39 27.60 -0.35
CA ALA A 319 11.17 28.02 -1.04
C ALA A 319 9.92 27.52 -0.30
N TRP A 320 9.92 26.27 0.15
CA TRP A 320 8.84 25.72 0.96
C TRP A 320 8.71 26.49 2.28
N LEU A 321 9.85 26.80 2.92
CA LEU A 321 9.86 27.53 4.18
C LEU A 321 9.32 28.96 4.02
N GLU A 322 9.73 29.66 2.96
CA GLU A 322 9.27 31.01 2.64
C GLU A 322 7.75 31.03 2.41
N GLU A 323 7.22 30.11 1.62
CA GLU A 323 5.77 30.04 1.36
C GLU A 323 4.98 29.71 2.65
N ALA A 324 5.49 28.80 3.49
CA ALA A 324 4.88 28.51 4.79
C ALA A 324 4.88 29.72 5.74
N HIS A 325 5.95 30.54 5.73
CA HIS A 325 6.03 31.80 6.48
C HIS A 325 5.09 32.86 5.93
N LYS A 326 5.00 33.03 4.61
CA LYS A 326 4.06 33.95 3.96
C LYS A 326 2.61 33.64 4.32
N MET A 327 2.28 32.36 4.51
CA MET A 327 0.98 31.92 4.99
C MET A 327 0.82 31.95 6.53
N ASN A 328 1.85 32.38 7.27
CA ASN A 328 1.94 32.37 8.74
C ASN A 328 1.65 31.00 9.39
N LEU A 329 1.79 29.90 8.64
CA LEU A 329 1.47 28.55 9.16
C LEU A 329 2.44 28.08 10.23
N LEU A 330 3.64 28.65 10.25
CA LEU A 330 4.71 28.34 11.19
C LEU A 330 4.76 29.28 12.39
N HIS A 331 3.83 30.24 12.52
CA HIS A 331 3.82 31.20 13.61
C HIS A 331 2.86 30.75 14.73
N PRO A 332 3.35 30.49 15.96
CA PRO A 332 2.53 29.91 17.02
C PRO A 332 1.40 30.83 17.51
N GLU A 333 1.59 32.15 17.43
CA GLU A 333 0.54 33.13 17.77
C GLU A 333 -0.41 33.47 16.62
N ALA A 334 -0.14 33.03 15.39
CA ALA A 334 -1.04 33.31 14.28
C ALA A 334 -2.26 32.39 14.34
N VAL A 335 -3.44 32.94 14.10
CA VAL A 335 -4.71 32.21 14.11
C VAL A 335 -5.10 31.84 12.69
N LEU A 336 -5.33 30.55 12.45
CA LEU A 336 -5.71 30.00 11.15
C LEU A 336 -7.06 30.60 10.67
N THR A 337 -7.15 30.97 9.41
CA THR A 337 -8.36 31.54 8.82
C THR A 337 -9.04 30.56 7.87
N LYS A 338 -10.28 30.87 7.45
CA LYS A 338 -11.03 30.05 6.49
C LYS A 338 -10.37 29.96 5.10
N THR A 339 -9.44 30.86 4.78
CA THR A 339 -8.67 30.83 3.53
C THR A 339 -7.44 29.94 3.58
N GLY A 340 -7.21 29.26 4.72
CA GLY A 340 -6.10 28.34 4.91
C GLY A 340 -4.76 28.99 5.25
N SER A 341 -4.68 30.33 5.27
CA SER A 341 -3.56 31.09 5.84
C SER A 341 -3.87 31.49 7.28
N ALA A 342 -2.86 31.86 8.06
CA ALA A 342 -3.01 32.37 9.41
C ALA A 342 -2.75 33.89 9.49
N ARG A 343 -3.32 34.55 10.51
CA ARG A 343 -3.16 35.99 10.76
C ARG A 343 -2.75 36.24 12.20
N LEU A 344 -1.86 37.21 12.41
CA LEU A 344 -1.50 37.70 13.74
C LEU A 344 -2.55 38.70 14.22
N SER A 345 -2.86 38.69 15.52
CA SER A 345 -3.54 39.82 16.15
C SER A 345 -2.62 41.04 16.09
N GLN A 346 -3.16 42.21 15.73
CA GLN A 346 -2.38 43.45 15.52
C GLN A 346 -1.56 43.89 16.75
N SER A 347 -1.84 43.33 17.93
CA SER A 347 -1.16 43.60 19.20
C SER A 347 0.07 42.72 19.49
N SER A 348 0.39 41.77 18.61
CA SER A 348 1.50 40.83 18.84
C SER A 348 2.82 41.50 18.46
N GLY A 349 3.69 41.76 19.44
CA GLY A 349 5.05 42.25 19.19
C GLY A 349 5.78 41.36 18.18
N SER A 350 6.70 41.96 17.40
CA SER A 350 7.48 41.28 16.37
C SER A 350 8.37 40.19 16.99
N ILE A 351 7.81 39.00 17.21
CA ILE A 351 8.60 37.80 17.45
C ILE A 351 9.20 37.44 16.11
N SER A 352 10.52 37.57 16.00
CA SER A 352 11.22 37.24 14.77
C SER A 352 10.94 35.77 14.40
N PRO A 353 10.55 35.49 13.14
CA PRO A 353 10.42 34.13 12.66
C PRO A 353 11.76 33.39 12.82
N VAL A 354 11.69 32.06 12.98
CA VAL A 354 12.85 31.15 13.11
C VAL A 354 13.99 31.64 12.22
N PRO A 355 15.17 31.99 12.76
CA PRO A 355 16.22 32.64 12.00
C PRO A 355 16.63 31.77 10.80
N LEU A 356 16.43 32.32 9.61
CA LEU A 356 16.90 31.79 8.33
C LEU A 356 18.43 31.88 8.29
N GLN A 357 19.13 30.95 8.93
CA GLN A 357 20.55 30.73 8.63
C GLN A 357 20.70 29.44 7.80
N PRO A 358 20.47 29.50 6.47
CA PRO A 358 20.70 28.36 5.60
C PRO A 358 22.21 28.12 5.48
N ARG A 359 22.77 27.29 6.36
CA ARG A 359 24.13 26.75 6.16
C ARG A 359 24.15 25.57 5.17
N LYS A 360 22.97 25.07 4.76
CA LYS A 360 22.77 23.94 3.82
C LYS A 360 21.46 24.16 3.03
N ASN A 361 21.33 23.55 1.85
CA ASN A 361 20.13 23.55 0.99
C ASN A 361 18.86 22.94 1.64
N THR A 362 18.93 22.54 2.91
CA THR A 362 17.84 21.87 3.62
C THR A 362 17.80 22.35 5.05
N ILE A 363 16.63 22.81 5.48
CA ILE A 363 16.34 23.34 6.80
C ILE A 363 15.51 22.29 7.56
N ARG A 364 15.85 22.05 8.83
CA ARG A 364 15.10 21.14 9.69
C ARG A 364 14.17 21.95 10.58
N ILE A 365 12.88 21.68 10.50
CA ILE A 365 11.86 22.31 11.35
C ILE A 365 11.18 21.25 12.22
N PRO A 366 10.78 21.60 13.46
CA PRO A 366 10.04 20.68 14.32
C PRO A 366 8.73 20.25 13.67
N ASN A 367 8.29 19.04 14.00
CA ASN A 367 6.98 18.54 13.64
C ASN A 367 6.10 18.40 14.88
N TYR A 368 4.79 18.46 14.67
CA TYR A 368 3.82 18.49 15.76
C TYR A 368 2.72 17.47 15.53
N ILE A 369 2.12 17.02 16.63
CA ILE A 369 0.89 16.24 16.66
C ILE A 369 -0.25 17.16 17.09
N PHE A 370 -1.29 17.19 16.26
CA PHE A 370 -2.62 17.64 16.66
C PHE A 370 -3.45 16.40 16.99
N SER A 371 -3.91 16.29 18.24
CA SER A 371 -4.72 15.15 18.70
C SER A 371 -6.20 15.52 18.68
N TYR A 372 -6.96 15.03 17.70
CA TYR A 372 -8.42 15.19 17.63
C TYR A 372 -9.07 14.31 16.55
N PRO A 373 -10.07 13.47 16.86
CA PRO A 373 -9.94 12.25 17.69
C PRO A 373 -8.78 11.31 17.30
N ASN A 374 -8.01 11.63 16.25
CA ASN A 374 -6.82 10.89 15.82
C ASN A 374 -5.60 11.84 15.85
N ALA A 375 -4.39 11.28 15.79
CA ALA A 375 -3.16 12.05 15.67
C ALA A 375 -2.93 12.54 14.23
N TYR A 376 -2.72 13.84 14.04
CA TYR A 376 -2.34 14.46 12.77
C TYR A 376 -0.92 14.99 12.86
N TYR A 377 -0.05 14.59 11.93
CA TYR A 377 1.35 15.01 11.93
C TYR A 377 1.56 16.15 10.95
N THR A 378 2.02 17.30 11.43
CA THR A 378 2.23 18.48 10.59
C THR A 378 3.28 19.42 11.18
N PRO A 379 4.10 20.10 10.35
CA PRO A 379 5.02 21.13 10.82
C PRO A 379 4.33 22.46 11.16
N PHE A 380 3.04 22.61 10.85
CA PHE A 380 2.29 23.84 11.08
C PHE A 380 1.92 24.00 12.56
N VAL A 381 2.03 25.22 13.08
CA VAL A 381 1.79 25.54 14.50
C VAL A 381 0.78 26.68 14.71
N ALA A 382 0.21 27.20 13.63
CA ALA A 382 -0.83 28.23 13.73
C ALA A 382 -1.99 27.74 14.63
N LYS A 383 -2.45 28.62 15.52
CA LYS A 383 -3.57 28.37 16.44
C LYS A 383 -4.87 28.14 15.67
N ILE A 384 -5.69 27.24 16.20
CA ILE A 384 -7.01 26.98 15.64
C ILE A 384 -8.00 27.98 16.26
N PRO A 385 -8.86 28.64 15.46
CA PRO A 385 -9.87 29.54 16.00
C PRO A 385 -10.75 28.84 17.01
N THR A 386 -10.96 29.45 18.18
CA THR A 386 -11.90 28.97 19.19
C THR A 386 -13.32 28.82 18.62
N SER A 387 -13.69 29.68 17.67
CA SER A 387 -14.98 29.64 16.97
C SER A 387 -15.23 28.38 16.14
N TRP A 388 -14.21 27.55 15.90
CA TRP A 388 -14.40 26.26 15.20
C TRP A 388 -14.84 25.15 16.15
N ASN A 389 -14.83 25.39 17.48
CA ASN A 389 -15.25 24.43 18.52
C ASN A 389 -14.56 23.06 18.39
N ILE A 390 -13.27 23.07 18.07
CA ILE A 390 -12.46 21.85 17.97
C ILE A 390 -11.51 21.81 19.17
N ASP A 391 -11.72 20.84 20.05
CA ASP A 391 -10.86 20.62 21.21
C ASP A 391 -9.59 19.89 20.77
N ILE A 392 -8.56 20.63 20.35
CA ILE A 392 -7.32 20.05 19.86
C ILE A 392 -6.18 20.34 20.81
N THR A 393 -5.50 19.27 21.20
CA THR A 393 -4.21 19.37 21.89
C THR A 393 -3.09 19.40 20.86
N LEU A 394 -2.25 20.44 20.91
CA LEU A 394 -1.03 20.56 20.12
C LEU A 394 0.17 20.13 20.96
N GLN A 395 0.91 19.15 20.48
CA GLN A 395 2.13 18.67 21.13
C GLN A 395 3.26 18.62 20.11
N ARG A 396 4.47 18.99 20.53
CA ARG A 396 5.65 18.72 19.72
C ARG A 396 5.86 17.22 19.65
N PHE A 397 6.12 16.68 18.46
CA PHE A 397 6.38 15.25 18.32
C PHE A 397 7.79 14.91 18.79
N GLU A 398 7.89 13.95 19.70
CA GLU A 398 9.14 13.51 20.31
C GLU A 398 9.91 12.53 19.43
N ASP A 399 11.24 12.49 19.58
CA ASP A 399 12.13 11.63 18.79
C ASP A 399 11.92 10.12 19.04
N LYS A 400 11.37 9.72 20.20
CA LYS A 400 11.27 8.31 20.60
C LYS A 400 10.39 7.45 19.69
N ASP A 401 9.39 8.06 19.06
CA ASP A 401 8.44 7.41 18.17
C ASP A 401 8.70 7.74 16.68
N ASP A 402 9.85 8.35 16.38
CA ASP A 402 10.19 8.74 15.02
C ASP A 402 10.37 7.52 14.12
N ILE A 403 9.60 7.48 13.03
CA ILE A 403 9.58 6.38 12.06
C ILE A 403 10.96 6.07 11.46
N ARG A 404 11.91 7.00 11.49
CA ARG A 404 13.31 6.77 11.07
C ARG A 404 14.10 5.88 12.01
N HIS A 405 13.70 5.85 13.27
CA HIS A 405 14.31 5.04 14.33
C HIS A 405 13.54 3.74 14.56
N VAL A 406 12.33 3.61 14.01
CA VAL A 406 11.53 2.40 14.11
C VAL A 406 12.14 1.30 13.25
N THR A 407 12.80 0.36 13.90
CA THR A 407 13.30 -0.88 13.30
C THR A 407 12.51 -2.08 13.81
N ASN A 408 12.27 -3.07 12.93
CA ASN A 408 11.66 -4.35 13.29
C ASN A 408 10.24 -4.28 13.91
N THR A 409 9.44 -3.25 13.63
CA THR A 409 8.01 -3.26 13.99
C THR A 409 7.15 -3.52 12.77
N THR A 410 6.07 -4.29 12.95
CA THR A 410 5.14 -4.68 11.86
C THR A 410 4.38 -3.50 11.27
N THR A 411 4.35 -2.37 11.99
CA THR A 411 3.64 -1.14 11.62
C THR A 411 4.42 -0.25 10.64
N VAL A 412 5.71 -0.51 10.43
CA VAL A 412 6.46 0.17 9.37
C VAL A 412 6.18 -0.55 8.06
N GLY A 413 5.57 0.15 7.11
CA GLY A 413 5.01 -0.42 5.90
C GLY A 413 5.93 -1.37 5.10
N PRO A 414 5.35 -2.11 4.14
CA PRO A 414 5.98 -3.27 3.46
C PRO A 414 7.37 -2.98 2.87
N PHE A 415 7.65 -1.74 2.50
CA PHE A 415 8.93 -1.30 1.92
C PHE A 415 10.14 -1.44 2.86
N SER A 416 9.91 -1.70 4.14
CA SER A 416 10.96 -1.85 5.16
C SER A 416 11.46 -3.28 5.31
N PHE A 417 10.78 -4.24 4.69
CA PHE A 417 11.12 -5.66 4.77
C PHE A 417 11.57 -6.17 3.40
N LYS A 418 12.49 -7.14 3.40
CA LYS A 418 12.99 -7.77 2.16
C LYS A 418 11.86 -8.39 1.33
N LEU A 419 10.89 -9.01 2.00
CA LEU A 419 9.81 -9.76 1.37
C LEU A 419 9.01 -8.92 0.35
N PRO A 420 8.57 -7.69 0.67
CA PRO A 420 7.87 -6.85 -0.32
C PRO A 420 8.80 -6.22 -1.36
N VAL A 421 10.07 -5.95 -1.04
CA VAL A 421 11.07 -5.46 -2.02
C VAL A 421 11.48 -6.56 -3.02
N SER A 422 11.38 -7.83 -2.61
CA SER A 422 11.63 -9.00 -3.48
C SER A 422 10.56 -9.17 -4.57
N LEU A 423 9.41 -8.49 -4.50
CA LEU A 423 8.35 -8.55 -5.51
C LEU A 423 8.82 -7.99 -6.87
N SER A 424 9.56 -6.88 -6.85
CA SER A 424 10.19 -6.32 -8.07
C SER A 424 11.21 -7.29 -8.66
N TRP A 425 11.85 -8.12 -7.82
CA TRP A 425 12.78 -9.18 -8.23
C TRP A 425 12.09 -10.31 -8.99
N THR A 426 10.98 -10.78 -8.44
CA THR A 426 10.16 -11.84 -9.02
C THR A 426 9.60 -11.43 -10.38
N GLU A 427 9.12 -10.21 -10.56
CA GLU A 427 8.64 -9.74 -11.87
C GLU A 427 9.75 -9.79 -12.92
N LYS A 428 10.93 -9.23 -12.62
CA LYS A 428 12.08 -9.26 -13.56
C LYS A 428 12.55 -10.68 -13.88
N HIS A 429 12.74 -11.55 -12.89
CA HIS A 429 13.29 -12.89 -13.12
C HIS A 429 12.27 -13.89 -13.66
N ILE A 430 10.98 -13.77 -13.30
CA ILE A 430 9.93 -14.59 -13.92
C ILE A 430 9.72 -14.15 -15.36
N LEU A 431 9.70 -12.84 -15.65
CA LEU A 431 9.56 -12.37 -17.04
C LEU A 431 10.78 -12.74 -17.88
N GLU A 432 12.01 -12.58 -17.37
CA GLU A 432 13.22 -13.03 -18.05
C GLU A 432 13.26 -14.56 -18.21
N GLY A 433 12.81 -15.31 -17.21
CA GLY A 433 12.71 -16.77 -17.27
C GLY A 433 11.68 -17.24 -18.29
N LEU A 434 10.52 -16.57 -18.37
CA LEU A 434 9.48 -16.82 -19.36
C LEU A 434 9.95 -16.43 -20.77
N GLN A 435 10.63 -15.28 -20.93
CA GLN A 435 11.21 -14.87 -22.21
C GLN A 435 12.27 -15.85 -22.69
N ARG A 436 13.18 -16.28 -21.81
CA ARG A 436 14.17 -17.32 -22.12
C ARG A 436 13.52 -18.65 -22.49
N ALA A 437 12.46 -19.06 -21.79
CA ALA A 437 11.71 -20.27 -22.14
C ALA A 437 11.07 -20.14 -23.54
N THR A 438 10.44 -19.00 -23.85
CA THR A 438 9.87 -18.76 -25.18
C THR A 438 10.92 -18.65 -26.28
N ASP A 439 12.11 -18.12 -25.99
CA ASP A 439 13.21 -18.02 -26.96
C ASP A 439 13.91 -19.35 -27.20
N VAL A 440 14.00 -20.21 -26.18
CA VAL A 440 14.46 -21.59 -26.33
C VAL A 440 13.48 -22.40 -27.17
N ASP A 441 12.17 -22.20 -27.00
CA ASP A 441 11.14 -22.83 -27.84
C ASP A 441 11.13 -22.29 -29.28
N LYS A 442 11.48 -21.01 -29.50
CA LYS A 442 11.66 -20.44 -30.84
C LYS A 442 12.94 -20.92 -31.53
N LYS A 443 14.04 -21.10 -30.79
CA LYS A 443 15.33 -21.56 -31.33
C LYS A 443 15.38 -23.07 -31.56
N ARG A 444 14.61 -23.85 -30.80
CA ARG A 444 14.31 -25.24 -31.12
C ARG A 444 13.17 -25.25 -32.12
N GLY A 445 13.47 -24.94 -33.38
CA GLY A 445 12.50 -24.92 -34.47
C GLY A 445 11.64 -26.19 -34.49
N LEU A 446 10.49 -26.14 -33.84
CA LEU A 446 9.45 -27.14 -33.96
C LEU A 446 8.66 -26.74 -35.20
N VAL A 447 9.16 -27.21 -36.35
CA VAL A 447 8.39 -27.21 -37.58
C VAL A 447 7.19 -28.13 -37.34
N ILE A 448 6.03 -27.53 -37.06
CA ILE A 448 4.77 -28.27 -37.01
C ILE A 448 4.38 -28.55 -38.45
N ALA A 449 4.72 -29.73 -38.95
CA ALA A 449 4.11 -30.29 -40.16
C ALA A 449 2.63 -30.62 -39.86
N PRO A 450 1.70 -30.31 -40.79
CA PRO A 450 0.28 -30.55 -40.55
C PRO A 450 -0.04 -32.03 -40.76
N GLY A 451 -0.36 -32.76 -39.69
CA GLY A 451 -0.96 -34.08 -39.85
C GLY A 451 -0.90 -35.03 -38.65
N ARG A 452 -2.09 -35.44 -38.21
CA ARG A 452 -2.45 -36.69 -37.50
C ARG A 452 -2.36 -36.75 -35.95
N ARG A 453 -3.41 -37.45 -35.45
CA ARG A 453 -3.95 -37.66 -34.09
C ARG A 453 -3.03 -38.39 -33.06
N ARG A 454 -3.28 -38.05 -31.78
CA ARG A 454 -3.22 -38.85 -30.50
C ARG A 454 -1.82 -39.36 -30.05
N VAL A 455 -1.41 -39.51 -28.77
CA VAL A 455 -1.99 -39.91 -27.46
C VAL A 455 -1.14 -39.31 -26.29
N VAL A 456 -1.72 -39.25 -25.09
CA VAL A 456 -1.17 -38.95 -23.74
C VAL A 456 0.03 -39.83 -23.31
N PHE A 457 0.97 -39.31 -22.50
CA PHE A 457 1.64 -40.08 -21.44
C PHE A 457 2.04 -39.24 -20.21
N SER A 458 1.88 -39.85 -19.04
CA SER A 458 2.47 -39.53 -17.73
C SER A 458 3.97 -39.83 -17.70
N GLY A 459 4.74 -39.16 -16.84
CA GLY A 459 6.15 -39.52 -16.67
C GLY A 459 6.89 -38.74 -15.59
N HIS A 460 7.25 -39.43 -14.51
CA HIS A 460 8.35 -39.11 -13.61
C HIS A 460 9.64 -38.78 -14.38
N SER A 461 10.40 -37.79 -13.92
CA SER A 461 11.79 -37.61 -14.34
C SER A 461 12.74 -37.81 -13.15
N ARG A 462 13.34 -39.01 -13.09
CA ARG A 462 14.62 -39.25 -12.42
C ARG A 462 15.71 -38.58 -13.26
N PHE A 463 16.54 -37.74 -12.65
CA PHE A 463 17.77 -37.23 -13.28
C PHE A 463 18.88 -38.28 -13.15
N VAL A 464 19.33 -38.80 -14.28
CA VAL A 464 20.57 -39.58 -14.42
C VAL A 464 21.65 -38.64 -14.94
N ARG A 465 22.78 -38.54 -14.22
CA ARG A 465 24.02 -37.88 -14.69
C ARG A 465 24.72 -38.75 -15.73
N PRO A 466 25.51 -38.15 -16.65
CA PRO A 466 26.69 -38.81 -17.18
C PRO A 466 27.99 -38.12 -16.73
N LEU A 467 28.93 -38.97 -16.33
CA LEU A 467 30.37 -38.72 -16.13
C LEU A 467 31.14 -39.09 -17.40
N LYS A 468 32.19 -38.31 -17.73
CA LYS A 468 33.50 -38.69 -18.35
C LYS A 468 34.27 -37.39 -18.70
N SER A 469 35.36 -37.02 -18.01
CA SER A 469 36.80 -37.34 -18.22
C SER A 469 37.35 -36.83 -19.58
N LYS A 470 38.46 -36.09 -19.76
CA LYS A 470 39.83 -36.14 -19.17
C LYS A 470 40.58 -34.78 -19.32
N LEU A 471 41.64 -34.62 -18.49
CA LEU A 471 42.79 -33.66 -18.36
C LEU A 471 43.53 -33.21 -19.66
N PRO A 472 44.49 -32.23 -19.68
CA PRO A 472 45.46 -31.89 -18.61
C PRO A 472 45.86 -30.41 -18.32
N PHE A 473 46.62 -30.28 -17.22
CA PHE A 473 47.41 -29.18 -16.64
C PHE A 473 48.13 -28.21 -17.61
N ILE A 474 48.18 -26.90 -17.25
CA ILE A 474 49.39 -26.05 -17.28
C ILE A 474 49.40 -25.07 -16.09
N LEU A 475 50.46 -25.13 -15.29
CA LEU A 475 50.92 -24.15 -14.30
C LEU A 475 51.45 -22.88 -14.97
N ARG A 476 51.10 -21.69 -14.47
CA ARG A 476 51.97 -20.50 -14.56
C ARG A 476 51.91 -19.67 -13.28
N LEU A 477 52.95 -19.85 -12.47
CA LEU A 477 53.44 -18.91 -11.48
C LEU A 477 53.86 -17.60 -12.17
N LYS A 478 53.47 -16.44 -11.63
CA LYS A 478 54.26 -15.21 -11.74
C LYS A 478 54.38 -14.51 -10.39
N LYS A 479 55.64 -14.20 -10.10
CA LYS A 479 56.25 -13.59 -8.91
C LYS A 479 55.80 -12.14 -8.64
N ARG A 480 55.71 -11.83 -7.34
CA ARG A 480 56.19 -10.64 -6.59
C ARG A 480 56.28 -9.28 -7.30
N ARG A 481 55.75 -8.25 -6.63
CA ARG A 481 56.57 -7.14 -6.09
C ARG A 481 55.93 -6.53 -4.83
N SER A 482 56.73 -6.56 -3.77
CA SER A 482 56.60 -5.81 -2.53
C SER A 482 57.09 -4.37 -2.71
N VAL A 483 56.42 -3.40 -2.08
CA VAL A 483 57.07 -2.17 -1.61
C VAL A 483 56.48 -1.86 -0.23
N MET A 484 57.34 -1.96 0.80
CA MET A 484 57.17 -1.31 2.10
C MET A 484 57.51 0.18 1.95
N SER A 485 56.79 1.02 2.69
CA SER A 485 57.31 2.30 3.17
C SER A 485 56.59 2.63 4.47
N THR A 486 57.29 2.39 5.58
CA THR A 486 57.00 2.92 6.91
C THR A 486 57.57 4.33 7.04
N ARG A 487 56.74 5.26 7.49
CA ARG A 487 57.01 6.17 8.61
C ARG A 487 55.68 6.52 9.27
#